data_AF-A0A317CWF3-F1
#
_entry.id   AF-A0A317CWF3-F1
#
_cell.length_a   1.000
_cell.length_b   1.000
_cell.length_c   1.000
_cell.angle_alpha   90.00
_cell.angle_beta   90.00
_cell.angle_gamma   90.00
#
_symmetry.space_group_name_H-M   'P 1'
#
loop_
_entity.id
_entity.type
_entity.pdbx_description
1 polymer ?
#
loop_
_entity_poly.entity_id
_entity_poly.type
_entity_poly.pdbx_seq_one_letter_code
_entity_poly.pdbx_strand_id
1 'polypeptide(L)'
;MHTLGDVTSNYRDTTIVSRLLRGLGRIEEGLKLQRSRILSYNESVAVHYRGTDHELRVHTDPEIDLDYYAMELGRLISLSEEIDRLFNKPAEIARARAAFLMVVPQAKNIRNAVTHFDDRPRLDTVVFLGGAIRRLHSNGRVEHLVDARYEQHDAALSLVGVLGQWLRGRLHEALAADPAAPLQEQIRNRAADIG
;
A
#
# COMPACT_ATOMS: atom_id res chain seq x y z
N MET A 1 24.29 38.21 0.92
CA MET A 1 24.93 37.03 0.30
C MET A 1 23.96 35.86 0.50
N HIS A 2 23.01 35.68 -0.42
CA HIS A 2 22.01 34.61 -0.34
C HIS A 2 22.61 33.32 -0.87
N THR A 3 22.62 32.29 -0.02
CA THR A 3 23.10 30.95 -0.31
C THR A 3 22.20 30.26 -1.34
N LEU A 4 22.72 30.05 -2.56
CA LEU A 4 22.12 29.26 -3.65
C LEU A 4 21.94 27.75 -3.31
N GLY A 5 22.23 27.33 -2.08
CA GLY A 5 22.11 25.94 -1.61
C GLY A 5 20.70 25.52 -1.16
N ASP A 6 19.80 26.48 -0.87
CA ASP A 6 18.47 26.16 -0.30
C ASP A 6 17.43 25.82 -1.38
N VAL A 7 17.47 26.50 -2.53
CA VAL A 7 16.45 26.38 -3.59
C VAL A 7 16.48 25.00 -4.26
N THR A 8 17.68 24.45 -4.47
CA THR A 8 17.84 23.10 -5.07
C THR A 8 17.41 21.98 -4.12
N SER A 9 17.47 22.21 -2.80
CA SER A 9 16.99 21.26 -1.79
C SER A 9 15.46 21.20 -1.78
N ASN A 10 14.78 22.37 -1.77
CA ASN A 10 13.32 22.43 -1.69
C ASN A 10 12.63 21.90 -2.97
N TYR A 11 13.19 22.19 -4.15
CA TYR A 11 12.68 21.65 -5.41
C TYR A 11 12.80 20.11 -5.49
N ARG A 12 13.88 19.57 -4.93
CA ARG A 12 14.10 18.12 -4.85
C ARG A 12 13.10 17.48 -3.89
N ASP A 13 12.79 18.12 -2.77
CA ASP A 13 11.84 17.65 -1.78
C ASP A 13 10.40 17.62 -2.31
N THR A 14 9.95 18.67 -3.01
CA THR A 14 8.60 18.69 -3.61
C THR A 14 8.41 17.59 -4.67
N THR A 15 9.43 17.33 -5.48
CA THR A 15 9.41 16.26 -6.50
C THR A 15 9.36 14.88 -5.85
N ILE A 16 10.20 14.62 -4.84
CA ILE A 16 10.24 13.35 -4.11
C ILE A 16 8.92 13.10 -3.39
N VAL A 17 8.40 14.08 -2.65
CA VAL A 17 7.15 13.97 -1.89
C VAL A 17 5.97 13.72 -2.83
N SER A 18 5.90 14.43 -3.96
CA SER A 18 4.85 14.22 -4.96
C SER A 18 4.86 12.80 -5.56
N ARG A 19 6.06 12.25 -5.83
CA ARG A 19 6.21 10.86 -6.29
C ARG A 19 5.71 9.87 -5.24
N LEU A 20 6.06 10.08 -3.98
CA LEU A 20 5.64 9.21 -2.87
C LEU A 20 4.13 9.27 -2.66
N LEU A 21 3.51 10.47 -2.70
CA LEU A 21 2.06 10.63 -2.63
C LEU A 21 1.35 9.91 -3.78
N ARG A 22 1.87 9.99 -5.01
CA ARG A 22 1.32 9.24 -6.15
C ARG A 22 1.49 7.72 -5.98
N GLY A 23 2.61 7.29 -5.43
CA GLY A 23 2.83 5.88 -5.07
C GLY A 23 1.80 5.39 -4.06
N LEU A 24 1.63 6.16 -2.98
CA LEU A 24 0.69 5.86 -1.91
C LEU A 24 -0.76 5.81 -2.40
N GLY A 25 -1.19 6.77 -3.23
CA GLY A 25 -2.54 6.75 -3.81
C GLY A 25 -2.81 5.52 -4.68
N ARG A 26 -1.84 5.04 -5.46
CA ARG A 26 -1.98 3.80 -6.23
C ARG A 26 -2.13 2.56 -5.34
N ILE A 27 -1.38 2.52 -4.23
CA ILE A 27 -1.46 1.43 -3.26
C ILE A 27 -2.83 1.43 -2.58
N GLU A 28 -3.31 2.60 -2.16
CA GLU A 28 -4.63 2.76 -1.54
C GLU A 28 -5.75 2.26 -2.45
N GLU A 29 -5.77 2.69 -3.71
CA GLU A 29 -6.76 2.25 -4.69
C GLU A 29 -6.63 0.74 -4.99
N GLY A 30 -5.41 0.22 -5.05
CA GLY A 30 -5.17 -1.22 -5.18
C GLY A 30 -5.77 -2.01 -4.02
N LEU A 31 -5.50 -1.62 -2.77
CA LEU A 31 -6.04 -2.27 -1.57
C LEU A 31 -7.57 -2.26 -1.56
N LYS A 32 -8.20 -1.12 -1.87
CA LYS A 32 -9.66 -0.98 -1.92
C LYS A 32 -10.27 -1.85 -3.02
N LEU A 33 -9.70 -1.82 -4.21
CA LEU A 33 -10.17 -2.61 -5.35
C LEU A 33 -10.13 -4.11 -5.04
N GLN A 34 -9.01 -4.62 -4.53
CA GLN A 34 -8.90 -6.04 -4.24
C GLN A 34 -9.81 -6.47 -3.10
N ARG A 35 -9.95 -5.67 -2.02
CA ARG A 35 -10.94 -5.96 -0.97
C ARG A 35 -12.35 -6.01 -1.53
N SER A 36 -12.73 -5.04 -2.37
CA SER A 36 -14.05 -5.02 -3.01
C SER A 36 -14.31 -6.30 -3.79
N ARG A 37 -13.35 -6.74 -4.61
CA ARG A 37 -13.47 -7.99 -5.38
C ARG A 37 -13.60 -9.20 -4.48
N ILE A 38 -12.72 -9.35 -3.48
CA ILE A 38 -12.73 -10.44 -2.50
C ILE A 38 -14.09 -10.51 -1.76
N LEU A 39 -14.67 -9.36 -1.41
CA LEU A 39 -16.00 -9.30 -0.78
C LEU A 39 -17.09 -9.73 -1.77
N SER A 40 -17.06 -9.23 -3.02
CA SER A 40 -18.02 -9.60 -4.05
C SER A 40 -18.00 -11.09 -4.40
N TYR A 41 -16.87 -11.79 -4.32
CA TYR A 41 -16.83 -13.25 -4.48
C TYR A 41 -17.62 -13.99 -3.39
N ASN A 42 -17.58 -13.51 -2.15
CA ASN A 42 -18.36 -14.12 -1.07
C ASN A 42 -19.87 -13.86 -1.22
N GLU A 43 -20.25 -12.76 -1.86
CA GLU A 43 -21.65 -12.40 -2.12
C GLU A 43 -22.24 -13.09 -3.36
N SER A 44 -21.39 -13.41 -4.34
CA SER A 44 -21.78 -14.01 -5.63
C SER A 44 -21.70 -15.54 -5.67
N VAL A 45 -21.55 -16.19 -4.52
CA VAL A 45 -21.53 -17.66 -4.40
C VAL A 45 -22.77 -18.24 -5.08
N ALA A 46 -22.56 -18.98 -6.16
CA ALA A 46 -23.65 -19.65 -6.87
C ALA A 46 -24.27 -20.68 -5.91
N VAL A 47 -25.54 -20.45 -5.57
CA VAL A 47 -26.34 -21.38 -4.75
C VAL A 47 -27.15 -22.25 -5.70
N HIS A 48 -26.69 -23.47 -5.91
CA HIS A 48 -27.44 -24.50 -6.61
C HIS A 48 -28.45 -25.14 -5.65
N TYR A 49 -29.64 -25.48 -6.16
CA TYR A 49 -30.71 -26.11 -5.39
C TYR A 49 -31.16 -25.31 -4.14
N ARG A 50 -31.17 -23.97 -4.25
CA ARG A 50 -31.59 -23.05 -3.19
C ARG A 50 -32.96 -23.44 -2.61
N GLY A 51 -33.03 -23.57 -1.29
CA GLY A 51 -34.28 -23.89 -0.58
C GLY A 51 -34.66 -25.38 -0.56
N THR A 52 -33.70 -26.27 -0.82
CA THR A 52 -33.86 -27.73 -0.69
C THR A 52 -32.89 -28.29 0.35
N ASP A 53 -33.10 -29.53 0.80
CA ASP A 53 -32.18 -30.25 1.70
C ASP A 53 -30.79 -30.51 1.10
N HIS A 54 -30.59 -30.23 -0.20
CA HIS A 54 -29.36 -30.48 -0.95
C HIS A 54 -28.75 -29.18 -1.51
N GLU A 55 -28.95 -28.06 -0.83
CA GLU A 55 -28.37 -26.77 -1.23
C GLU A 55 -26.85 -26.88 -1.37
N LEU A 56 -26.33 -26.56 -2.57
CA LEU A 56 -24.92 -26.67 -2.89
C LEU A 56 -24.35 -25.30 -3.25
N ARG A 57 -23.30 -24.89 -2.54
CA ARG A 57 -22.64 -23.60 -2.70
C ARG A 57 -21.31 -23.80 -3.43
N VAL A 58 -21.20 -23.26 -4.65
CA VAL A 58 -19.96 -23.32 -5.42
C VAL A 58 -19.15 -22.07 -5.12
N HIS A 59 -18.06 -22.26 -4.38
CA HIS A 59 -17.08 -21.21 -4.13
C HIS A 59 -16.02 -21.25 -5.23
N THR A 60 -15.89 -20.17 -6.00
CA THR A 60 -14.66 -19.88 -6.76
C THR A 60 -13.74 -19.07 -5.85
N ASP A 61 -12.49 -19.50 -5.70
CA ASP A 61 -11.56 -18.93 -4.72
C ASP A 61 -10.90 -17.65 -5.31
N PRO A 62 -10.90 -16.49 -4.61
CA PRO A 62 -10.35 -15.24 -5.13
C PRO A 62 -8.81 -15.19 -5.05
N GLU A 63 -8.12 -16.28 -5.38
CA GLU A 63 -6.67 -16.43 -5.18
C GLU A 63 -5.86 -15.31 -5.84
N ILE A 64 -6.25 -14.90 -7.05
CA ILE A 64 -5.59 -13.83 -7.79
C ILE A 64 -5.74 -12.50 -7.04
N ASP A 65 -6.95 -12.14 -6.65
CA ASP A 65 -7.20 -10.87 -5.95
C ASP A 65 -6.55 -10.88 -4.54
N LEU A 66 -6.45 -12.04 -3.88
CA LEU A 66 -5.69 -12.21 -2.64
C LEU A 66 -4.18 -12.04 -2.83
N ASP A 67 -3.59 -12.57 -3.90
CA ASP A 67 -2.17 -12.37 -4.22
C ASP A 67 -1.87 -10.90 -4.54
N TYR A 68 -2.75 -10.24 -5.31
CA TYR A 68 -2.66 -8.80 -5.56
C TYR A 68 -2.82 -7.98 -4.28
N TYR A 69 -3.74 -8.36 -3.39
CA TYR A 69 -3.91 -7.70 -2.10
C TYR A 69 -2.64 -7.80 -1.25
N ALA A 70 -2.05 -8.99 -1.16
CA ALA A 70 -0.81 -9.22 -0.44
C ALA A 70 0.37 -8.41 -1.02
N MET A 71 0.44 -8.31 -2.36
CA MET A 71 1.41 -7.45 -3.03
C MET A 71 1.27 -5.97 -2.61
N GLU A 72 0.05 -5.45 -2.52
CA GLU A 72 -0.17 -4.06 -2.10
C GLU A 72 0.22 -3.83 -0.63
N LEU A 73 -0.02 -4.79 0.26
CA LEU A 73 0.49 -4.72 1.65
C LEU A 73 2.03 -4.66 1.68
N GLY A 74 2.70 -5.46 0.86
CA GLY A 74 4.16 -5.42 0.73
C GLY A 74 4.67 -4.10 0.15
N ARG A 75 3.97 -3.50 -0.81
CA ARG A 75 4.26 -2.17 -1.36
C ARG A 75 4.07 -1.07 -0.31
N LEU A 76 3.03 -1.16 0.52
CA LEU A 76 2.78 -0.21 1.59
C LEU A 76 3.92 -0.18 2.61
N ILE A 77 4.38 -1.36 3.05
CA ILE A 77 5.57 -1.47 3.91
C ILE A 77 6.81 -0.90 3.22
N SER A 78 7.06 -1.30 1.97
CA SER A 78 8.24 -0.83 1.23
C SER A 78 8.27 0.69 1.08
N LEU A 79 7.12 1.32 0.82
CA LEU A 79 6.99 2.77 0.70
C LEU A 79 7.21 3.46 2.05
N SER A 80 6.70 2.89 3.14
CA SER A 80 6.94 3.43 4.49
C SER A 80 8.43 3.34 4.90
N GLU A 81 9.14 2.28 4.53
CA GLU A 81 10.59 2.15 4.73
C GLU A 81 11.39 3.11 3.84
N GLU A 82 10.90 3.41 2.63
CA GLU A 82 11.49 4.42 1.76
C GLU A 82 11.36 5.83 2.36
N ILE A 83 10.21 6.17 2.94
CA ILE A 83 10.01 7.43 3.68
C ILE A 83 11.00 7.54 4.85
N ASP A 84 11.15 6.48 5.64
CA ASP A 84 12.13 6.43 6.73
C ASP A 84 13.55 6.75 6.26
N ARG A 85 13.98 6.15 5.14
CA ARG A 85 15.33 6.37 4.58
C ARG A 85 15.51 7.79 4.06
N LEU A 86 14.51 8.34 3.38
CA LEU A 86 14.58 9.66 2.75
C LEU A 86 14.48 10.80 3.76
N PHE A 87 13.72 10.61 4.84
CA PHE A 87 13.37 11.67 5.78
C PHE A 87 13.85 11.42 7.21
N ASN A 88 14.90 10.62 7.36
CA ASN A 88 15.56 10.36 8.63
C ASN A 88 14.61 9.83 9.73
N LYS A 89 13.81 8.82 9.39
CA LYS A 89 12.93 8.05 10.30
C LYS A 89 11.98 8.91 11.14
N PRO A 90 10.95 9.51 10.52
CA PRO A 90 9.95 10.28 11.25
C PRO A 90 9.24 9.41 12.30
N ALA A 91 9.22 9.86 13.57
CA ALA A 91 8.72 9.04 14.68
C ALA A 91 7.24 8.64 14.52
N GLU A 92 6.42 9.51 13.95
CA GLU A 92 5.00 9.23 13.67
C GLU A 92 4.83 8.08 12.66
N ILE A 93 5.63 8.09 11.59
CA ILE A 93 5.63 7.03 10.57
C ILE A 93 6.11 5.70 11.16
N ALA A 94 7.17 5.73 11.96
CA ALA A 94 7.67 4.54 12.64
C ALA A 94 6.62 3.93 13.58
N ARG A 95 5.90 4.75 14.36
CA ARG A 95 4.81 4.29 15.23
C ARG A 95 3.65 3.70 14.45
N ALA A 96 3.19 4.38 13.40
CA ALA A 96 2.08 3.89 12.58
C ALA A 96 2.43 2.57 11.88
N ARG A 97 3.64 2.45 11.35
CA ARG A 97 4.11 1.18 10.75
C ARG A 97 4.20 0.07 11.79
N ALA A 98 4.71 0.35 13.00
CA ALA A 98 4.75 -0.64 14.07
C ALA A 98 3.33 -1.10 14.46
N ALA A 99 2.37 -0.18 14.57
CA ALA A 99 0.97 -0.51 14.84
C ALA A 99 0.37 -1.40 13.74
N PHE A 100 0.61 -1.09 12.47
CA PHE A 100 0.19 -1.92 11.35
C PHE A 100 0.82 -3.33 11.39
N LEU A 101 2.12 -3.43 11.69
CA LEU A 101 2.82 -4.71 11.78
C LEU A 101 2.39 -5.56 12.99
N MET A 102 1.79 -4.99 14.03
CA MET A 102 1.16 -5.80 15.08
C MET A 102 -0.07 -6.54 14.56
N VAL A 103 -0.81 -5.93 13.63
CA VAL A 103 -2.02 -6.51 13.01
C VAL A 103 -1.67 -7.41 11.83
N VAL A 104 -0.63 -7.06 11.07
CA VAL A 104 -0.17 -7.84 9.90
C VAL A 104 1.34 -8.11 9.97
N PRO A 105 1.81 -9.00 10.87
CA PRO A 105 3.25 -9.18 11.15
C PRO A 105 4.08 -9.59 9.95
N GLN A 106 3.48 -10.32 9.00
CA GLN A 106 4.16 -10.85 7.83
C GLN A 106 3.87 -10.07 6.55
N ALA A 107 3.29 -8.86 6.62
CA ALA A 107 2.86 -8.08 5.45
C ALA A 107 3.86 -8.01 4.28
N LYS A 108 5.17 -8.03 4.57
CA LYS A 108 6.25 -7.98 3.57
C LYS A 108 6.58 -9.33 2.92
N ASN A 109 6.27 -10.43 3.61
CA ASN A 109 6.69 -11.79 3.27
C ASN A 109 5.54 -12.67 2.75
N ILE A 110 4.30 -12.16 2.79
CA ILE A 110 3.12 -12.83 2.26
C ILE A 110 3.08 -12.61 0.74
N ARG A 111 3.74 -13.49 -0.02
CA ARG A 111 3.52 -13.62 -1.48
C ARG A 111 3.56 -15.09 -1.86
N ASN A 112 2.74 -15.47 -2.84
CA ASN A 112 2.75 -16.82 -3.36
C ASN A 112 4.08 -17.10 -4.09
N ALA A 113 4.80 -18.15 -3.68
CA ALA A 113 6.08 -18.52 -4.27
C ALA A 113 5.96 -19.16 -5.67
N VAL A 114 4.78 -19.69 -6.01
CA VAL A 114 4.52 -20.40 -7.27
C VAL A 114 4.33 -19.45 -8.45
N THR A 115 3.84 -18.23 -8.21
CA THR A 115 3.46 -17.27 -9.26
C THR A 115 4.50 -16.18 -9.53
N HIS A 116 5.53 -16.03 -8.70
CA HIS A 116 6.54 -14.98 -8.83
C HIS A 116 7.93 -15.54 -8.50
N PHE A 117 8.85 -15.74 -9.45
CA PHE A 117 10.21 -16.17 -9.13
C PHE A 117 11.08 -14.95 -8.77
N ASP A 118 11.31 -14.66 -7.47
CA ASP A 118 12.31 -13.66 -7.03
C ASP A 118 13.04 -14.07 -5.74
N ASP A 119 14.24 -13.51 -5.51
CA ASP A 119 15.19 -13.91 -4.46
C ASP A 119 14.86 -13.38 -3.04
N ARG A 120 13.65 -12.91 -2.77
CA ARG A 120 13.29 -12.34 -1.46
C ARG A 120 13.03 -13.44 -0.42
N PRO A 121 13.34 -13.22 0.87
CA PRO A 121 12.92 -14.13 1.93
C PRO A 121 11.39 -14.19 1.98
N ARG A 122 10.81 -15.37 1.77
CA ARG A 122 9.37 -15.60 1.66
C ARG A 122 8.91 -16.62 2.69
N LEU A 123 7.61 -16.60 2.99
CA LEU A 123 7.01 -17.69 3.75
C LEU A 123 6.87 -18.92 2.85
N ASP A 124 7.51 -20.02 3.23
CA ASP A 124 7.20 -21.32 2.65
C ASP A 124 5.71 -21.65 2.87
N THR A 125 5.09 -22.31 1.88
CA THR A 125 3.75 -22.91 1.97
C THR A 125 2.62 -21.94 2.33
N VAL A 126 2.55 -20.81 1.61
CA VAL A 126 1.36 -19.94 1.59
C VAL A 126 0.23 -20.60 0.78
N VAL A 127 -0.96 -20.67 1.36
CA VAL A 127 -2.19 -21.18 0.74
C VAL A 127 -3.32 -20.17 0.89
N PHE A 128 -4.20 -20.10 -0.11
CA PHE A 128 -5.44 -19.35 -0.04
C PHE A 128 -6.54 -20.32 0.39
N LEU A 129 -7.22 -20.01 1.49
CA LEU A 129 -8.28 -20.85 2.03
C LEU A 129 -9.43 -19.98 2.53
N GLY A 130 -10.56 -20.02 1.82
CA GLY A 130 -11.80 -19.37 2.21
C GLY A 130 -11.71 -17.84 2.21
N GLY A 131 -11.05 -17.27 1.20
CA GLY A 131 -10.87 -15.82 1.08
C GLY A 131 -9.80 -15.22 2.01
N ALA A 132 -8.98 -16.06 2.65
CA ALA A 132 -7.89 -15.63 3.53
C ALA A 132 -6.56 -16.25 3.13
N ILE A 133 -5.48 -15.55 3.42
CA ILE A 133 -4.11 -16.00 3.21
C ILE A 133 -3.62 -16.69 4.47
N ARG A 134 -3.14 -17.93 4.33
CA ARG A 134 -2.69 -18.76 5.45
C ARG A 134 -1.35 -19.39 5.14
N ARG A 135 -0.62 -19.78 6.17
CA ARG A 135 0.58 -20.61 6.05
C ARG A 135 0.30 -22.00 6.58
N LEU A 136 0.62 -23.02 5.79
CA LEU A 136 0.59 -24.41 6.23
C LEU A 136 1.98 -24.85 6.66
N HIS A 137 2.16 -25.12 7.94
CA HIS A 137 3.43 -25.62 8.48
C HIS A 137 3.57 -27.12 8.18
N SER A 138 4.80 -27.64 8.10
CA SER A 138 5.08 -29.06 7.80
C SER A 138 4.51 -30.04 8.83
N ASN A 139 4.23 -29.56 10.05
CA ASN A 139 3.57 -30.32 11.11
C ASN A 139 2.02 -30.27 11.04
N GLY A 140 1.46 -29.74 9.96
CA GLY A 140 0.00 -29.61 9.76
C GLY A 140 -0.64 -28.40 10.46
N ARG A 141 0.12 -27.57 11.20
CA ARG A 141 -0.41 -26.34 11.80
C ARG A 141 -0.77 -25.33 10.71
N VAL A 142 -1.94 -24.71 10.86
CA VAL A 142 -2.38 -23.60 10.00
C VAL A 142 -2.20 -22.29 10.76
N GLU A 143 -1.44 -21.36 10.18
CA GLU A 143 -1.28 -20.00 10.67
C GLU A 143 -2.07 -19.04 9.79
N HIS A 144 -2.86 -18.16 10.42
CA HIS A 144 -3.62 -17.15 9.71
C HIS A 144 -2.73 -15.92 9.47
N LEU A 145 -2.56 -15.52 8.20
CA LEU A 145 -1.65 -14.43 7.84
C LEU A 145 -2.41 -13.13 7.60
N VAL A 146 -3.36 -13.14 6.68
CA VAL A 146 -4.14 -11.96 6.26
C VAL A 146 -5.53 -12.37 5.83
N ASP A 147 -6.52 -11.57 6.23
CA ASP A 147 -7.87 -11.63 5.69
C ASP A 147 -8.34 -10.21 5.38
N ALA A 148 -8.57 -9.94 4.09
CA ALA A 148 -8.94 -8.61 3.62
C ALA A 148 -10.33 -8.16 4.10
N ARG A 149 -11.13 -9.03 4.72
CA ARG A 149 -12.49 -8.74 5.18
C ARG A 149 -12.54 -8.09 6.56
N TYR A 150 -11.49 -8.24 7.35
CA TYR A 150 -11.47 -7.83 8.75
C TYR A 150 -10.50 -6.66 8.99
N GLU A 151 -10.02 -6.54 10.23
CA GLU A 151 -9.23 -5.43 10.78
C GLU A 151 -7.89 -5.18 10.06
N GLN A 152 -7.33 -6.17 9.35
CA GLN A 152 -6.07 -6.03 8.62
C GLN A 152 -6.15 -4.96 7.54
N HIS A 153 -7.32 -4.82 6.89
CA HIS A 153 -7.53 -3.78 5.90
C HIS A 153 -7.64 -2.39 6.51
N ASP A 154 -8.37 -2.29 7.62
CA ASP A 154 -8.56 -1.00 8.32
C ASP A 154 -7.23 -0.52 8.88
N ALA A 155 -6.40 -1.44 9.38
CA ALA A 155 -5.02 -1.16 9.77
C ALA A 155 -4.16 -0.68 8.58
N ALA A 156 -4.32 -1.29 7.39
CA ALA A 156 -3.61 -0.85 6.18
C ALA A 156 -4.04 0.56 5.76
N LEU A 157 -5.35 0.85 5.75
CA LEU A 157 -5.88 2.19 5.44
C LEU A 157 -5.49 3.23 6.49
N SER A 158 -5.40 2.84 7.76
CA SER A 158 -4.90 3.72 8.82
C SER A 158 -3.44 4.11 8.56
N LEU A 159 -2.57 3.16 8.20
CA LEU A 159 -1.19 3.46 7.81
C LEU A 159 -1.14 4.35 6.56
N VAL A 160 -1.97 4.08 5.55
CA VAL A 160 -2.09 4.96 4.37
C VAL A 160 -2.45 6.40 4.77
N GLY A 161 -3.43 6.56 5.66
CA GLY A 161 -3.86 7.87 6.16
C GLY A 161 -2.72 8.65 6.81
N VAL A 162 -1.96 8.00 7.71
CA VAL A 162 -0.82 8.62 8.40
C VAL A 162 0.29 9.01 7.42
N LEU A 163 0.70 8.10 6.53
CA LEU A 163 1.71 8.39 5.52
C LEU A 163 1.28 9.56 4.63
N GLY A 164 0.02 9.57 4.21
CA GLY A 164 -0.54 10.60 3.34
C GLY A 164 -0.62 11.96 4.03
N GLN A 165 -1.08 12.00 5.28
CA GLN A 165 -1.13 13.24 6.06
C GLN A 165 0.27 13.82 6.28
N TRP A 166 1.22 12.98 6.68
CA TRP A 166 2.60 13.39 6.91
C TRP A 166 3.25 13.93 5.63
N LEU A 167 3.14 13.20 4.52
CA LEU A 167 3.70 13.63 3.22
C LEU A 167 3.07 14.94 2.73
N ARG A 168 1.75 15.12 2.88
CA ARG A 168 1.10 16.40 2.52
C ARG A 168 1.60 17.55 3.38
N GLY A 169 1.80 17.33 4.68
CA GLY A 169 2.41 18.32 5.57
C GLY A 169 3.78 18.77 5.07
N ARG A 170 4.64 17.81 4.70
CA ARG A 170 5.98 18.11 4.14
C ARG A 170 5.91 18.84 2.80
N LEU A 171 4.95 18.49 1.94
CA LEU A 171 4.75 19.21 0.69
C LEU A 171 4.34 20.66 0.95
N HIS A 172 3.44 20.90 1.89
CA HIS A 172 3.03 22.25 2.27
C HIS A 172 4.19 23.06 2.85
N GLU A 173 5.01 22.48 3.73
CA GLU A 173 6.22 23.12 4.26
C GLU A 173 7.19 23.51 3.14
N ALA A 174 7.48 22.58 2.22
CA ALA A 174 8.41 22.82 1.11
C ALA A 174 7.91 23.92 0.15
N LEU A 175 6.60 23.93 -0.16
CA LEU A 175 5.98 24.96 -1.00
C LEU A 175 5.92 26.33 -0.29
N ALA A 176 5.81 26.37 1.03
CA ALA A 176 5.83 27.61 1.79
C ALA A 176 7.25 28.20 1.89
N ALA A 177 8.28 27.34 1.95
CA ALA A 177 9.68 27.74 1.97
C ALA A 177 10.18 28.27 0.61
N ASP A 178 9.60 27.78 -0.49
CA ASP A 178 9.90 28.22 -1.85
C ASP A 178 8.59 28.53 -2.61
N PRO A 179 7.94 29.66 -2.31
CA PRO A 179 6.67 30.02 -2.93
C PRO A 179 6.88 30.25 -4.43
N ALA A 180 5.95 29.74 -5.23
CA ALA A 180 6.00 29.91 -6.67
C ALA A 180 6.09 31.40 -7.05
N ALA A 181 6.97 31.71 -8.01
CA ALA A 181 7.07 33.05 -8.57
C ALA A 181 5.69 33.57 -9.04
N PRO A 182 5.43 34.89 -9.04
CA PRO A 182 4.19 35.45 -9.55
C PRO A 182 3.82 34.88 -10.93
N LEU A 183 2.52 34.68 -11.19
CA LEU A 183 2.03 34.03 -12.43
C LEU A 183 2.61 34.68 -13.70
N GLN A 184 2.76 36.00 -13.71
CA GLN A 184 3.35 36.73 -14.85
C GLN A 184 4.81 36.36 -15.10
N GLU A 185 5.57 36.10 -14.03
CA GLU A 185 6.97 35.68 -14.10
C GLU A 185 7.07 34.21 -14.54
N GLN A 186 6.18 33.35 -14.08
CA GLN A 186 6.07 31.97 -14.58
C GLN A 186 5.74 31.92 -16.08
N ILE A 187 4.80 32.75 -16.55
CA ILE A 187 4.44 32.86 -17.97
C ILE A 187 5.65 33.33 -18.79
N ARG A 188 6.39 34.33 -18.29
CA ARG A 188 7.59 34.86 -18.95
C ARG A 188 8.68 33.79 -19.06
N ASN A 189 8.94 33.05 -17.98
CA ASN A 189 9.97 32.00 -17.95
C ASN A 189 9.61 30.85 -18.90
N ARG A 190 8.33 30.42 -18.93
CA ARG A 190 7.87 29.41 -19.89
C ARG A 190 7.96 29.88 -21.34
N ALA A 191 7.70 31.15 -21.62
CA ALA A 191 7.85 31.69 -22.96
C ALA A 191 9.32 31.75 -23.41
N ALA A 192 10.26 31.94 -22.47
CA ALA A 192 11.70 31.93 -22.74
C ALA A 192 12.25 30.51 -22.98
N ASP A 193 11.69 29.47 -22.36
CA ASP A 193 12.12 28.08 -22.56
C ASP A 193 11.67 27.47 -23.90
N ILE A 194 10.78 28.16 -24.65
CA ILE A 194 10.23 27.71 -25.94
C ILE A 194 10.88 28.45 -27.13
N GLY A 195 11.73 29.45 -26.87
CA GLY A 195 12.45 30.24 -27.88
C GLY A 195 13.90 29.81 -28.04
#